data_AF-A0A935UPX4-F1
#
_entry.id   AF-A0A935UPX4-F1
#
_cell.length_a   1.000
_cell.length_b   1.000
_cell.length_c   1.000
_cell.angle_alpha   90.00
_cell.angle_beta   90.00
_cell.angle_gamma   90.00
#
_symmetry.space_group_name_H-M   'P 1'
#
loop_
_entity.id
_entity.type
_entity.pdbx_description
1 polymer ?
#
loop_
_entity_poly.entity_id
_entity_poly.type
_entity_poly.pdbx_seq_one_letter_code
_entity_poly.pdbx_strand_id
1 'polypeptide(L)'
;MFAATSVLRRAPLLLAAMVLIAILAGLTGCSKEKVVDPYLSASLSAVMAGADSVRSPDFLFEVDGPPLYFARGDVAIVKQGNQMHFLVGPALQTEYAGKYQGQRLGVQKRFTDRATGTTTTHLFLMGTRQGGAIARVDSVANYALPSMLKLTKQQIETPGTNLNEMNARLYSTFQPLLPANAGDRAPEVQSMVEHFVYVPRHDLSEAQRANPKPGDYSWYIVLDNATLRVVDLDPGASYMLELLKEKNLPLVGSFSLISVSDSILERTKSYGTLRNVCGTIRINWFKVANTAIRGS
;
A
#
# COMPACT_ATOMS: atom_id res chain seq x y z
N MET A 1 -86.58 -31.05 -22.58
CA MET A 1 -85.27 -31.33 -21.94
C MET A 1 -84.20 -31.22 -23.01
N PHE A 2 -83.25 -30.31 -22.81
CA PHE A 2 -82.24 -29.88 -23.77
C PHE A 2 -80.93 -30.68 -23.63
N ALA A 3 -80.13 -30.57 -24.69
CA ALA A 3 -78.67 -30.60 -24.77
C ALA A 3 -78.03 -31.90 -25.29
N ALA A 4 -77.51 -31.81 -26.52
CA ALA A 4 -76.14 -32.17 -26.85
C ALA A 4 -75.86 -31.78 -28.31
N THR A 5 -74.78 -31.02 -28.55
CA THR A 5 -73.84 -31.11 -29.68
C THR A 5 -73.24 -29.75 -30.05
N SER A 6 -72.04 -29.45 -29.55
CA SER A 6 -71.19 -28.39 -30.11
C SER A 6 -69.68 -28.60 -29.87
N VAL A 7 -69.24 -29.86 -29.74
CA VAL A 7 -67.82 -30.19 -29.45
C VAL A 7 -66.94 -30.23 -30.71
N LEU A 8 -67.53 -30.26 -31.92
CA LEU A 8 -66.77 -30.51 -33.17
C LEU A 8 -66.16 -29.28 -33.86
N ARG A 9 -66.29 -28.05 -33.32
CA ARG A 9 -65.73 -26.83 -33.95
C ARG A 9 -64.49 -26.24 -33.28
N ARG A 10 -63.99 -26.81 -32.18
CA ARG A 10 -62.87 -26.23 -31.40
C ARG A 10 -61.50 -26.90 -31.60
N ALA A 11 -61.44 -28.08 -32.23
CA ALA A 11 -60.19 -28.79 -32.48
C ALA A 11 -59.21 -28.07 -33.46
N PRO A 12 -59.64 -27.46 -34.59
CA PRO A 12 -58.69 -26.86 -35.53
C PRO A 12 -58.09 -25.53 -35.05
N LEU A 13 -58.75 -24.84 -34.11
CA LEU A 13 -58.27 -23.58 -33.50
C LEU A 13 -57.15 -23.82 -32.48
N LEU A 14 -57.19 -24.94 -31.75
CA LEU A 14 -56.16 -25.30 -30.78
C LEU A 14 -54.86 -25.77 -31.48
N LEU A 15 -54.98 -26.50 -32.59
CA LEU A 15 -53.80 -26.91 -33.37
C LEU A 15 -53.09 -25.72 -34.03
N ALA A 16 -53.85 -24.76 -34.58
CA ALA A 16 -53.29 -23.54 -35.16
C ALA A 16 -52.61 -22.65 -34.09
N ALA A 17 -53.16 -22.58 -32.88
CA ALA A 17 -52.55 -21.85 -31.77
C ALA A 17 -51.24 -22.50 -31.28
N MET A 18 -51.16 -23.85 -31.24
CA MET A 18 -49.93 -24.54 -30.84
C MET A 18 -48.80 -24.40 -31.87
N VAL A 19 -49.12 -24.42 -33.17
CA VAL A 19 -48.11 -24.19 -34.23
C VAL A 19 -47.59 -22.75 -34.21
N LEU A 20 -48.45 -21.76 -33.91
CA LEU A 20 -48.03 -20.37 -33.77
C LEU A 20 -47.10 -20.16 -32.55
N ILE A 21 -47.38 -20.83 -31.42
CA ILE A 21 -46.54 -20.80 -30.22
C ILE A 21 -45.19 -21.50 -30.47
N ALA A 22 -45.18 -22.61 -31.21
CA ALA A 22 -43.94 -23.31 -31.58
C ALA A 22 -43.07 -22.49 -32.54
N ILE A 23 -43.67 -21.74 -33.47
CA ILE A 23 -42.95 -20.82 -34.38
C ILE A 23 -42.44 -19.57 -33.61
N LEU A 24 -43.21 -19.04 -32.66
CA LEU A 24 -42.78 -17.94 -31.78
C LEU A 24 -41.68 -18.36 -30.79
N ALA A 25 -41.70 -19.61 -30.31
CA ALA A 25 -40.64 -20.17 -29.47
C ALA A 25 -39.39 -20.59 -30.28
N GLY A 26 -39.54 -20.92 -31.57
CA GLY A 26 -38.43 -21.22 -32.49
C GLY A 26 -37.72 -19.97 -33.03
N LEU A 27 -38.36 -18.80 -32.98
CA LEU A 27 -37.80 -17.51 -33.39
C LEU A 27 -37.11 -16.73 -32.25
N THR A 28 -37.06 -17.26 -31.03
CA THR A 28 -36.10 -16.80 -30.00
C THR A 28 -34.74 -17.47 -30.19
N GLY A 29 -34.29 -17.58 -31.44
CA GLY A 29 -32.90 -17.86 -31.80
C GLY A 29 -32.09 -16.57 -31.72
N CYS A 30 -30.94 -16.66 -31.05
CA CYS A 30 -29.95 -15.60 -30.84
C CYS A 30 -30.34 -14.50 -29.83
N SER A 31 -30.72 -14.91 -28.62
CA SER A 31 -30.23 -14.18 -27.45
C SER A 31 -28.71 -14.30 -27.48
N LYS A 32 -28.02 -13.30 -28.07
CA LYS A 32 -26.66 -12.98 -27.62
C LYS A 32 -26.80 -12.88 -26.12
N GLU A 33 -26.21 -13.81 -25.36
CA GLU A 33 -26.02 -13.62 -23.93
C GLU A 33 -25.54 -12.18 -23.78
N LYS A 34 -26.39 -11.32 -23.22
CA LYS A 34 -25.91 -10.03 -22.74
C LYS A 34 -24.92 -10.45 -21.68
N VAL A 35 -23.64 -10.43 -22.02
CA VAL A 35 -22.55 -10.45 -21.06
C VAL A 35 -22.87 -9.27 -20.15
N VAL A 36 -23.50 -9.56 -19.02
CA VAL A 36 -23.77 -8.56 -18.00
C VAL A 36 -22.41 -8.20 -17.49
N ASP A 37 -21.95 -7.02 -17.86
CA ASP A 37 -20.71 -6.46 -17.39
C ASP A 37 -20.78 -6.38 -15.86
N PRO A 38 -19.99 -7.17 -15.11
CA PRO A 38 -20.09 -7.17 -13.65
C PRO A 38 -19.46 -5.92 -13.04
N TYR A 39 -18.83 -5.07 -13.87
CA TYR A 39 -18.12 -3.88 -13.41
C TYR A 39 -19.04 -2.65 -13.37
N LEU A 40 -19.05 -1.97 -12.22
CA LEU A 40 -19.63 -0.64 -12.10
C LEU A 40 -18.59 0.42 -12.50
N SER A 41 -18.91 1.25 -13.49
CA SER A 41 -18.05 2.37 -13.88
C SER A 41 -18.13 3.47 -12.82
N ALA A 42 -17.00 3.83 -12.22
CA ALA A 42 -16.92 4.88 -11.21
C ALA A 42 -15.53 5.54 -11.22
N SER A 43 -15.46 6.80 -10.77
CA SER A 43 -14.16 7.45 -10.60
C SER A 43 -13.36 6.82 -9.47
N LEU A 44 -12.03 6.88 -9.55
CA LEU A 44 -11.14 6.38 -8.49
C LEU A 44 -11.51 6.93 -7.10
N SER A 45 -11.77 8.24 -7.01
CA SER A 45 -12.19 8.87 -5.76
C SER A 45 -13.51 8.33 -5.24
N ALA A 46 -14.50 8.09 -6.12
CA ALA A 46 -15.79 7.56 -5.71
C ALA A 46 -15.66 6.13 -5.15
N VAL A 47 -14.85 5.29 -5.80
CA VAL A 47 -14.54 3.93 -5.33
C VAL A 47 -13.85 3.97 -3.97
N MET A 48 -12.87 4.85 -3.80
CA MET A 48 -12.06 4.91 -2.58
C MET A 48 -12.76 5.59 -1.41
N ALA A 49 -13.42 6.74 -1.63
CA ALA A 49 -14.12 7.52 -0.61
C ALA A 49 -15.41 6.84 -0.12
N GLY A 50 -15.96 5.89 -0.90
CA GLY A 50 -17.18 5.19 -0.52
C GLY A 50 -18.37 6.14 -0.43
N ALA A 51 -18.74 6.76 -1.55
CA ALA A 51 -20.10 7.31 -1.68
C ALA A 51 -21.10 6.23 -1.22
N ASP A 52 -22.22 6.61 -0.61
CA ASP A 52 -23.10 5.68 0.13
C ASP A 52 -23.59 4.44 -0.68
N SER A 53 -23.44 4.46 -2.00
CA SER A 53 -23.70 3.36 -2.94
C SER A 53 -22.50 2.42 -3.26
N VAL A 54 -21.29 2.69 -2.74
CA VAL A 54 -20.01 2.06 -3.15
C VAL A 54 -19.30 1.35 -1.98
N ARG A 55 -20.04 1.10 -0.89
CA ARG A 55 -19.49 0.62 0.39
C ARG A 55 -19.30 -0.89 0.50
N SER A 56 -19.85 -1.69 -0.41
CA SER A 56 -19.82 -3.14 -0.25
C SER A 56 -18.48 -3.72 -0.73
N PRO A 57 -17.78 -4.49 0.12
CA PRO A 57 -16.75 -5.42 -0.35
C PRO A 57 -17.35 -6.31 -1.46
N ASP A 58 -16.53 -6.76 -2.39
CA ASP A 58 -16.90 -7.66 -3.51
C ASP A 58 -17.54 -7.05 -4.76
N PHE A 59 -17.77 -5.73 -4.78
CA PHE A 59 -18.06 -5.07 -6.05
C PHE A 59 -16.80 -4.95 -6.92
N LEU A 60 -16.99 -5.30 -8.18
CA LEU A 60 -16.03 -5.05 -9.25
C LEU A 60 -16.30 -3.66 -9.82
N PHE A 61 -15.26 -2.83 -9.84
CA PHE A 61 -15.32 -1.47 -10.37
C PHE A 61 -14.46 -1.37 -11.61
N GLU A 62 -14.92 -0.58 -12.57
CA GLU A 62 -14.08 -0.15 -13.68
C GLU A 62 -13.55 1.25 -13.41
N VAL A 63 -12.23 1.39 -13.41
CA VAL A 63 -11.53 2.68 -13.27
C VAL A 63 -10.59 2.90 -14.44
N ASP A 64 -10.36 4.15 -14.82
CA ASP A 64 -9.25 4.48 -15.72
C ASP A 64 -7.92 4.17 -15.03
N GLY A 65 -6.99 3.53 -15.74
CA GLY A 65 -5.65 3.20 -15.24
C GLY A 65 -4.89 4.48 -14.86
N PRO A 66 -4.82 4.82 -13.57
CA PRO A 66 -4.35 6.14 -13.15
C PRO A 66 -2.83 6.28 -13.31
N PRO A 67 -2.28 7.49 -13.42
CA PRO A 67 -0.83 7.67 -13.29
C PRO A 67 -0.38 7.22 -11.89
N LEU A 68 0.70 6.43 -11.84
CA LEU A 68 1.27 6.00 -10.56
C LEU A 68 2.19 7.09 -10.01
N TYR A 69 2.10 7.35 -8.72
CA TYR A 69 3.04 8.20 -7.99
C TYR A 69 4.34 7.43 -7.68
N PHE A 70 4.21 6.16 -7.33
CA PHE A 70 5.30 5.25 -7.00
C PHE A 70 4.83 3.80 -7.18
N ALA A 71 5.74 2.89 -7.54
CA ALA A 71 5.45 1.46 -7.65
C ALA A 71 6.67 0.63 -7.28
N ARG A 72 6.47 -0.44 -6.53
CA ARG A 72 7.52 -1.40 -6.20
C ARG A 72 6.93 -2.81 -6.07
N GLY A 73 7.47 -3.75 -6.85
CA GLY A 73 6.90 -5.08 -7.00
C GLY A 73 5.42 -5.01 -7.38
N ASP A 74 4.58 -5.60 -6.52
CA ASP A 74 3.14 -5.79 -6.76
C ASP A 74 2.24 -4.69 -6.14
N VAL A 75 2.85 -3.65 -5.56
CA VAL A 75 2.11 -2.57 -4.90
C VAL A 75 2.50 -1.24 -5.53
N ALA A 76 1.49 -0.44 -5.86
CA ALA A 76 1.63 0.91 -6.34
C ALA A 76 0.83 1.91 -5.51
N ILE A 77 1.30 3.15 -5.52
CA ILE A 77 0.63 4.31 -4.94
C ILE A 77 0.10 5.17 -6.07
N VAL A 78 -1.17 5.50 -5.96
CA VAL A 78 -1.84 6.51 -6.79
C VAL A 78 -2.10 7.72 -5.91
N LYS A 79 -1.74 8.92 -6.39
CA LYS A 79 -1.97 10.17 -5.68
C LYS A 79 -3.02 10.98 -6.41
N GLN A 80 -4.08 11.36 -5.70
CA GLN A 80 -5.13 12.22 -6.22
C GLN A 80 -5.36 13.38 -5.24
N GLY A 81 -4.91 14.58 -5.62
CA GLY A 81 -4.83 15.71 -4.70
C GLY A 81 -3.99 15.37 -3.47
N ASN A 82 -4.59 15.48 -2.29
CA ASN A 82 -3.96 15.17 -1.00
C ASN A 82 -4.21 13.73 -0.52
N GLN A 83 -4.86 12.90 -1.33
CA GLN A 83 -5.16 11.51 -0.99
C GLN A 83 -4.17 10.56 -1.67
N MET A 84 -3.73 9.56 -0.91
CA MET A 84 -2.97 8.43 -1.42
C MET A 84 -3.86 7.19 -1.39
N HIS A 85 -3.85 6.46 -2.50
CA HIS A 85 -4.56 5.21 -2.70
C HIS A 85 -3.57 4.13 -3.10
N PHE A 86 -3.86 2.89 -2.71
CA PHE A 86 -3.01 1.75 -3.03
C PHE A 86 -3.66 0.90 -4.12
N LEU A 87 -2.88 0.53 -5.12
CA LEU A 87 -3.24 -0.45 -6.14
C LEU A 87 -2.34 -1.68 -5.96
N VAL A 88 -2.95 -2.87 -5.97
CA VAL A 88 -2.26 -4.15 -5.83
C VAL A 88 -2.53 -4.97 -7.08
N GLY A 89 -1.47 -5.51 -7.67
CA GLY A 89 -1.53 -6.31 -8.90
C GLY A 89 -0.16 -6.88 -9.23
N PRO A 90 -0.06 -7.88 -10.11
CA PRO A 90 1.21 -8.52 -10.41
C PRO A 90 2.13 -7.56 -11.17
N ALA A 91 3.37 -7.49 -10.73
CA ALA A 91 4.49 -6.82 -11.38
C ALA A 91 4.19 -5.36 -11.78
N LEU A 92 3.45 -4.62 -10.93
CA LEU A 92 3.08 -3.23 -11.20
C LEU A 92 4.31 -2.32 -11.45
N GLN A 93 5.43 -2.57 -10.77
CA GLN A 93 6.64 -1.79 -10.99
C GLN A 93 7.16 -1.87 -12.43
N THR A 94 7.07 -3.04 -13.06
CA THR A 94 7.70 -3.29 -14.38
C THR A 94 6.70 -3.29 -15.51
N GLU A 95 5.46 -3.72 -15.29
CA GLU A 95 4.48 -3.90 -16.36
C GLU A 95 3.52 -2.72 -16.53
N TYR A 96 3.40 -1.83 -15.53
CA TYR A 96 2.30 -0.87 -15.51
C TYR A 96 2.26 0.07 -16.71
N ALA A 97 3.39 0.67 -17.08
CA ALA A 97 3.45 1.62 -18.18
C ALA A 97 3.04 0.98 -19.53
N GLY A 98 3.38 -0.30 -19.75
CA GLY A 98 3.08 -1.00 -21.00
C GLY A 98 1.72 -1.68 -21.04
N LYS A 99 1.23 -2.17 -19.88
CA LYS A 99 0.08 -3.08 -19.81
C LYS A 99 -1.17 -2.46 -19.21
N TYR A 100 -1.03 -1.52 -18.27
CA TYR A 100 -2.13 -1.03 -17.45
C TYR A 100 -2.42 0.46 -17.63
N GLN A 101 -1.39 1.26 -17.91
CA GLN A 101 -1.52 2.70 -18.05
C GLN A 101 -2.41 3.07 -19.23
N GLY A 102 -3.39 3.95 -18.98
CA GLY A 102 -4.34 4.40 -20.01
C GLY A 102 -5.38 3.36 -20.44
N GLN A 103 -5.39 2.16 -19.85
CA GLN A 103 -6.44 1.16 -20.05
C GLN A 103 -7.55 1.29 -19.01
N ARG A 104 -8.71 0.69 -19.28
CA ARG A 104 -9.75 0.48 -18.27
C ARG A 104 -9.37 -0.71 -17.40
N LEU A 105 -9.27 -0.50 -16.10
CA LEU A 105 -8.89 -1.52 -15.13
C LEU A 105 -10.12 -2.00 -14.37
N GLY A 106 -10.29 -3.31 -14.32
CA GLY A 106 -11.24 -3.98 -13.44
C GLY A 106 -10.61 -4.18 -12.06
N VAL A 107 -11.13 -3.51 -11.04
CA VAL A 107 -10.58 -3.51 -9.69
C VAL A 107 -11.62 -3.94 -8.65
N GLN A 108 -11.20 -4.65 -7.63
CA GLN A 108 -11.99 -4.96 -6.44
C GLN A 108 -11.49 -4.12 -5.27
N LYS A 109 -12.40 -3.44 -4.57
CA LYS A 109 -12.05 -2.77 -3.32
C LYS A 109 -11.87 -3.81 -2.21
N ARG A 110 -10.74 -3.76 -1.51
CA ARG A 110 -10.41 -4.67 -0.40
C ARG A 110 -9.93 -3.91 0.82
N PHE A 111 -10.04 -4.62 1.95
CA PHE A 111 -9.62 -4.15 3.26
C PHE A 111 -8.59 -5.12 3.82
N THR A 112 -7.46 -4.60 4.29
CA THR A 112 -6.45 -5.38 5.00
C THR A 112 -6.41 -4.90 6.44
N ASP A 113 -6.87 -5.75 7.34
CA ASP A 113 -6.75 -5.52 8.78
C ASP A 113 -5.33 -5.84 9.25
N ARG A 114 -4.89 -5.11 10.27
CA ARG A 114 -3.59 -5.32 10.90
C ARG A 114 -3.74 -5.65 12.37
N ALA A 115 -2.73 -6.32 12.91
CA ALA A 115 -2.60 -6.58 14.34
C ALA A 115 -2.68 -5.29 15.20
N THR A 116 -2.34 -4.14 14.62
CA THR A 116 -2.46 -2.81 15.25
C THR A 116 -3.89 -2.26 15.30
N GLY A 117 -4.90 -3.01 14.83
CA GLY A 117 -6.30 -2.57 14.77
C GLY A 117 -6.61 -1.55 13.67
N THR A 118 -5.67 -1.31 12.75
CA THR A 118 -5.82 -0.36 11.65
C THR A 118 -6.16 -1.08 10.35
N THR A 119 -7.25 -0.67 9.69
CA THR A 119 -7.66 -1.22 8.40
C THR A 119 -7.13 -0.35 7.25
N THR A 120 -6.41 -0.95 6.30
CA THR A 120 -5.97 -0.26 5.08
C THR A 120 -6.88 -0.63 3.91
N THR A 121 -7.45 0.39 3.26
CA THR A 121 -8.25 0.23 2.04
C THR A 121 -7.36 0.28 0.81
N HIS A 122 -7.57 -0.63 -0.14
CA HIS A 122 -6.82 -0.68 -1.39
C HIS A 122 -7.67 -1.22 -2.55
N LEU A 123 -7.20 -1.00 -3.77
CA LEU A 123 -7.75 -1.60 -4.98
C LEU A 123 -6.92 -2.80 -5.38
N PHE A 124 -7.58 -3.93 -5.59
CA PHE A 124 -6.97 -5.16 -6.06
C PHE A 124 -7.32 -5.34 -7.53
N LEU A 125 -6.30 -5.45 -8.40
CA LEU A 125 -6.48 -5.60 -9.83
C LEU A 125 -7.00 -7.00 -10.13
N MET A 126 -8.16 -7.07 -10.79
CA MET A 126 -8.84 -8.31 -11.16
C MET A 126 -8.78 -8.57 -12.67
N GLY A 127 -8.69 -7.50 -13.47
CA GLY A 127 -8.66 -7.60 -14.91
C GLY A 127 -8.32 -6.29 -15.62
N THR A 128 -8.07 -6.40 -16.91
CA THR A 128 -7.96 -5.26 -17.82
C THR A 128 -9.04 -5.35 -18.89
N ARG A 129 -9.51 -4.19 -19.35
CA ARG A 129 -10.42 -4.10 -20.48
C ARG A 129 -9.73 -3.39 -21.63
N GLN A 130 -9.74 -4.07 -22.77
CA GLN A 130 -9.28 -3.53 -24.05
C GLN A 130 -10.41 -3.69 -25.06
N GLY A 131 -11.04 -2.58 -25.45
CA GLY A 131 -12.32 -2.61 -26.18
C GLY A 131 -13.46 -3.15 -25.30
N GLY A 132 -14.30 -4.02 -25.84
CA GLY A 132 -15.42 -4.64 -25.10
C GLY A 132 -15.07 -5.92 -24.33
N ALA A 133 -13.82 -6.39 -24.37
CA ALA A 133 -13.40 -7.65 -23.75
C ALA A 133 -12.67 -7.42 -22.41
N ILE A 134 -12.90 -8.30 -21.43
CA ILE A 134 -12.24 -8.30 -20.12
C ILE A 134 -11.24 -9.47 -20.08
N ALA A 135 -9.96 -9.17 -19.85
CA ALA A 135 -8.93 -10.16 -19.56
C ALA A 135 -8.69 -10.21 -18.04
N ARG A 136 -8.67 -11.41 -17.45
CA ARG A 136 -8.33 -11.59 -16.02
C ARG A 136 -6.83 -11.42 -15.82
N VAL A 137 -6.47 -10.90 -14.66
CA VAL A 137 -5.07 -10.73 -14.23
C VAL A 137 -4.75 -11.73 -13.12
N ASP A 138 -3.52 -12.22 -13.09
CA ASP A 138 -3.04 -13.15 -12.06
C ASP A 138 -3.12 -12.53 -10.67
N SER A 139 -3.50 -13.34 -9.67
CA SER A 139 -3.64 -12.87 -8.31
C SER A 139 -2.29 -12.77 -7.59
N VAL A 140 -2.12 -11.72 -6.79
CA VAL A 140 -1.00 -11.56 -5.86
C VAL A 140 -1.36 -12.15 -4.50
N ALA A 141 -0.54 -13.07 -3.99
CA ALA A 141 -0.79 -13.73 -2.70
C ALA A 141 -0.14 -13.00 -1.50
N ASN A 142 1.06 -12.46 -1.67
CA ASN A 142 1.87 -11.91 -0.58
C ASN A 142 2.28 -10.47 -0.89
N TYR A 143 1.48 -9.50 -0.46
CA TYR A 143 1.78 -8.07 -0.62
C TYR A 143 1.77 -7.37 0.74
N ALA A 144 2.64 -6.37 0.88
CA ALA A 144 2.70 -5.50 2.05
C ALA A 144 2.20 -4.11 1.69
N LEU A 145 1.10 -3.68 2.30
CA LEU A 145 0.66 -2.29 2.21
C LEU A 145 1.38 -1.45 3.26
N PRO A 146 1.36 -0.12 3.17
CA PRO A 146 1.62 0.78 4.30
C PRO A 146 0.40 0.91 5.22
N SER A 147 0.60 1.27 6.50
CA SER A 147 -0.50 1.60 7.41
C SER A 147 -0.72 3.11 7.47
N MET A 148 -1.99 3.54 7.40
CA MET A 148 -2.37 4.94 7.56
C MET A 148 -2.80 5.18 9.02
N LEU A 149 -1.98 5.90 9.77
CA LEU A 149 -2.25 6.22 11.17
C LEU A 149 -2.95 7.58 11.27
N LYS A 150 -4.01 7.64 12.08
CA LYS A 150 -4.55 8.92 12.56
C LYS A 150 -3.70 9.36 13.75
N LEU A 151 -2.92 10.43 13.58
CA LEU A 151 -2.10 10.96 14.66
C LEU A 151 -2.99 11.45 15.81
N THR A 152 -2.56 11.19 17.04
CA THR A 152 -3.20 11.76 18.23
C THR A 152 -2.83 13.23 18.37
N LYS A 153 -3.63 14.00 19.13
CA LYS A 153 -3.31 15.39 19.46
C LYS A 153 -1.92 15.52 20.12
N GLN A 154 -1.61 14.62 21.04
CA GLN A 154 -0.28 14.55 21.67
C GLN A 154 0.83 14.34 20.63
N GLN A 155 0.66 13.43 19.68
CA GLN A 155 1.62 13.22 18.58
C GLN A 155 1.69 14.38 17.57
N ILE A 156 0.80 15.37 17.66
CA ILE A 156 0.91 16.59 16.86
C ILE A 156 1.61 17.68 17.69
N GLU A 157 1.42 17.67 19.01
CA GLU A 157 1.85 18.71 19.93
C GLU A 157 3.18 18.42 20.64
N THR A 158 3.68 17.17 20.65
CA THR A 158 4.99 16.86 21.23
C THR A 158 6.06 17.72 20.53
N PRO A 159 6.76 18.60 21.25
CA PRO A 159 7.82 19.41 20.68
C PRO A 159 8.84 18.52 19.98
N GLY A 160 9.31 18.96 18.82
CA GLY A 160 10.39 18.25 18.14
C GLY A 160 11.66 18.32 18.96
N THR A 161 12.34 17.18 19.13
CA THR A 161 13.72 17.16 19.60
C THR A 161 14.60 16.93 18.39
N ASN A 162 15.63 17.75 18.23
CA ASN A 162 16.50 17.66 17.07
C ASN A 162 17.42 16.44 17.20
N LEU A 163 17.11 15.35 16.49
CA LEU A 163 18.01 14.18 16.44
C LEU A 163 19.39 14.56 15.89
N ASN A 164 19.49 15.62 15.07
CA ASN A 164 20.76 16.03 14.44
C ASN A 164 21.82 16.51 15.44
N GLU A 165 21.45 16.81 16.69
CA GLU A 165 22.39 17.19 17.75
C GLU A 165 23.14 15.99 18.36
N MET A 166 22.73 14.75 18.03
CA MET A 166 23.43 13.55 18.46
C MET A 166 24.87 13.52 17.95
N ASN A 167 25.80 13.19 18.84
CA ASN A 167 27.22 13.11 18.50
C ASN A 167 27.83 11.82 19.03
N ALA A 168 28.31 10.96 18.12
CA ALA A 168 28.93 9.69 18.48
C ALA A 168 30.12 9.79 19.45
N ARG A 169 30.79 10.96 19.53
CA ARG A 169 31.87 11.19 20.50
C ARG A 169 31.37 11.58 21.89
N LEU A 170 30.15 12.12 22.01
CA LEU A 170 29.60 12.66 23.26
C LEU A 170 28.41 11.80 23.72
N TYR A 171 28.66 10.85 24.62
CA TYR A 171 27.60 9.95 25.10
C TYR A 171 26.43 10.71 25.76
N SER A 172 26.71 11.85 26.40
CA SER A 172 25.71 12.70 27.05
C SER A 172 24.62 13.21 26.10
N THR A 173 24.86 13.28 24.78
CA THR A 173 23.81 13.68 23.82
C THR A 173 22.74 12.60 23.61
N PHE A 174 23.04 11.34 23.94
CA PHE A 174 22.11 10.21 23.80
C PHE A 174 21.31 9.93 25.07
N GLN A 175 21.89 10.20 26.25
CA GLN A 175 21.29 9.87 27.54
C GLN A 175 19.84 10.34 27.72
N PRO A 176 19.45 11.57 27.32
CA PRO A 176 18.06 12.03 27.47
C PRO A 176 17.06 11.27 26.60
N LEU A 177 17.54 10.52 25.61
CA LEU A 177 16.76 9.83 24.59
C LEU A 177 16.71 8.33 24.80
N LEU A 178 17.52 7.80 25.70
CA LEU A 178 17.51 6.39 26.08
C LEU A 178 16.43 6.11 27.13
N PRO A 179 15.92 4.87 27.22
CA PRO A 179 15.11 4.43 28.35
C PRO A 179 15.84 4.63 29.68
N ALA A 180 15.12 5.03 30.72
CA ALA A 180 15.70 5.23 32.05
C ALA A 180 16.22 3.91 32.66
N ASN A 181 15.46 2.83 32.48
CA ASN A 181 15.84 1.48 32.89
C ASN A 181 15.64 0.46 31.76
N ALA A 182 16.28 -0.71 31.90
CA ALA A 182 16.07 -1.82 30.98
C ALA A 182 14.60 -2.27 31.02
N GLY A 183 13.94 -2.28 29.87
CA GLY A 183 12.52 -2.63 29.73
C GLY A 183 11.57 -1.44 29.77
N ASP A 184 12.04 -0.25 30.14
CA ASP A 184 11.21 0.95 30.05
C ASP A 184 10.94 1.33 28.59
N ARG A 185 9.82 2.03 28.37
CA ARG A 185 9.53 2.61 27.06
C ARG A 185 10.52 3.73 26.78
N ALA A 186 11.25 3.60 25.68
CA ALA A 186 12.11 4.66 25.19
C ALA A 186 11.31 5.96 24.97
N PRO A 187 11.88 7.13 25.31
CA PRO A 187 11.31 8.42 24.93
C PRO A 187 10.97 8.47 23.44
N GLU A 188 9.84 9.11 23.12
CA GLU A 188 9.45 9.39 21.75
C GLU A 188 9.79 10.83 21.41
N VAL A 189 10.58 11.02 20.36
CA VAL A 189 10.95 12.35 19.87
C VAL A 189 10.50 12.55 18.44
N GLN A 190 9.94 13.72 18.16
CA GLN A 190 9.63 14.11 16.80
C GLN A 190 10.83 14.78 16.16
N SER A 191 11.20 14.35 14.96
CA SER A 191 12.32 14.93 14.24
C SER A 191 12.12 14.85 12.73
N MET A 192 12.97 15.57 12.01
CA MET A 192 13.19 15.42 10.58
C MET A 192 14.55 14.79 10.35
N VAL A 193 14.61 13.82 9.45
CA VAL A 193 15.84 13.17 8.99
C VAL A 193 15.94 13.34 7.48
N GLU A 194 17.00 13.98 7.02
CA GLU A 194 17.24 14.26 5.59
C GLU A 194 17.93 13.09 4.89
N HIS A 195 18.74 12.32 5.62
CA HIS A 195 19.54 11.24 5.07
C HIS A 195 19.25 9.91 5.76
N PHE A 196 18.82 8.94 4.96
CA PHE A 196 18.64 7.57 5.39
C PHE A 196 18.93 6.65 4.21
N VAL A 197 19.51 5.49 4.49
CA VAL A 197 20.05 4.58 3.48
C VAL A 197 19.69 3.14 3.77
N TYR A 198 19.51 2.35 2.71
CA TYR A 198 19.31 0.90 2.77
C TYR A 198 20.58 0.21 2.27
N VAL A 199 21.36 -0.35 3.17
CA VAL A 199 22.70 -0.92 2.89
C VAL A 199 22.92 -2.21 3.69
N PRO A 200 23.90 -3.06 3.33
CA PRO A 200 24.24 -4.24 4.11
C PRO A 200 24.54 -3.87 5.56
N ARG A 201 24.15 -4.74 6.51
CA ARG A 201 24.34 -4.44 7.92
C ARG A 201 25.82 -4.31 8.29
N HIS A 202 26.12 -3.39 9.20
CA HIS A 202 27.47 -3.13 9.70
C HIS A 202 28.06 -4.32 10.50
N ASP A 203 27.19 -5.14 11.09
CA ASP A 203 27.53 -6.30 11.92
C ASP A 203 27.70 -7.61 11.12
N LEU A 204 27.63 -7.56 9.79
CA LEU A 204 27.93 -8.72 8.95
C LEU A 204 29.42 -9.08 8.99
N SER A 205 29.70 -10.38 8.95
CA SER A 205 31.05 -10.90 8.68
C SER A 205 31.54 -10.50 7.30
N GLU A 206 32.86 -10.56 7.08
CA GLU A 206 33.47 -10.18 5.80
C GLU A 206 32.92 -11.01 4.62
N ALA A 207 32.79 -12.33 4.81
CA ALA A 207 32.22 -13.22 3.81
C ALA A 207 30.76 -12.88 3.46
N GLN A 208 29.94 -12.53 4.46
CA GLN A 208 28.55 -12.12 4.23
C GLN A 208 28.46 -10.75 3.56
N ARG A 209 29.37 -9.82 3.90
CA ARG A 209 29.40 -8.49 3.30
C ARG A 209 29.83 -8.52 1.83
N ALA A 210 30.67 -9.47 1.45
CA ALA A 210 31.08 -9.69 0.07
C ALA A 210 29.92 -10.19 -0.82
N ASN A 211 28.95 -10.91 -0.24
CA ASN A 211 27.77 -11.41 -0.94
C ASN A 211 26.50 -11.34 -0.07
N PRO A 212 25.95 -10.13 0.15
CA PRO A 212 24.85 -9.92 1.08
C PRO A 212 23.53 -10.43 0.48
N LYS A 213 22.78 -11.21 1.27
CA LYS A 213 21.45 -11.70 0.91
C LYS A 213 20.39 -10.62 1.17
N PRO A 214 19.16 -10.74 0.65
CA PRO A 214 18.10 -9.75 0.89
C PRO A 214 17.84 -9.45 2.38
N GLY A 215 17.97 -10.44 3.27
CA GLY A 215 17.82 -10.26 4.73
C GLY A 215 19.04 -9.66 5.45
N ASP A 216 20.16 -9.46 4.74
CA ASP A 216 21.38 -8.88 5.30
C ASP A 216 21.41 -7.35 5.20
N TYR A 217 20.39 -6.73 4.60
CA TYR A 217 20.26 -5.28 4.47
C TYR A 217 19.42 -4.71 5.60
N SER A 218 19.69 -3.45 5.94
CA SER A 218 18.92 -2.71 6.94
C SER A 218 18.90 -1.23 6.60
N TRP A 219 17.87 -0.56 7.10
CA TRP A 219 17.77 0.88 7.02
C TRP A 219 18.65 1.54 8.09
N TYR A 220 19.30 2.62 7.73
CA TYR A 220 20.07 3.46 8.63
C TYR A 220 19.61 4.90 8.51
N ILE A 221 19.46 5.56 9.65
CA ILE A 221 19.33 7.01 9.75
C ILE A 221 20.74 7.57 9.88
N VAL A 222 21.10 8.48 8.97
CA VAL A 222 22.42 9.11 8.89
C VAL A 222 22.25 10.57 9.28
N LEU A 223 22.83 10.93 10.42
CA LEU A 223 22.88 12.28 10.97
C LEU A 223 24.31 12.81 10.80
N ASP A 224 24.49 14.12 11.00
CA ASP A 224 25.79 14.77 10.80
C ASP A 224 26.94 14.11 11.58
N ASN A 225 26.67 13.72 12.84
CA ASN A 225 27.67 13.19 13.75
C ASN A 225 27.33 11.81 14.33
N ALA A 226 26.29 11.15 13.82
CA ALA A 226 25.83 9.86 14.31
C ALA A 226 25.07 9.07 13.23
N THR A 227 25.25 7.76 13.21
CA THR A 227 24.45 6.84 12.38
C THR A 227 23.77 5.81 13.26
N LEU A 228 22.48 5.57 13.03
CA LEU A 228 21.65 4.66 13.81
C LEU A 228 20.98 3.63 12.91
N ARG A 229 21.08 2.34 13.27
CA ARG A 229 20.39 1.26 12.56
C ARG A 229 18.90 1.26 12.93
N VAL A 230 18.03 1.26 11.94
CA VAL A 230 16.58 1.14 12.14
C VAL A 230 16.24 -0.32 12.46
N VAL A 231 15.50 -0.53 13.55
CA VAL A 231 15.03 -1.85 14.00
C VAL A 231 13.49 -1.93 14.03
N ASP A 232 12.96 -3.14 14.05
CA ASP A 232 11.52 -3.45 14.14
C ASP A 232 10.66 -2.79 13.04
N LEU A 233 11.21 -2.68 11.83
CA LEU A 233 10.54 -2.03 10.71
C LEU A 233 9.59 -3.00 10.00
N ASP A 234 8.29 -2.68 10.00
CA ASP A 234 7.26 -3.40 9.23
C ASP A 234 7.56 -3.36 7.72
N PRO A 235 7.29 -4.43 6.95
CA PRO A 235 7.49 -4.44 5.50
C PRO A 235 6.79 -3.28 4.77
N GLY A 236 5.61 -2.88 5.23
CA GLY A 236 4.88 -1.72 4.71
C GLY A 236 5.58 -0.39 4.99
N ALA A 237 6.20 -0.25 6.15
CA ALA A 237 7.02 0.91 6.49
C ALA A 237 8.30 0.94 5.64
N SER A 238 8.96 -0.21 5.43
CA SER A 238 10.11 -0.33 4.53
C SER A 238 9.79 0.11 3.10
N TYR A 239 8.62 -0.31 2.58
CA TYR A 239 8.12 0.15 1.28
C TYR A 239 8.01 1.68 1.21
N MET A 240 7.52 2.33 2.27
CA MET A 240 7.40 3.79 2.29
C MET A 240 8.74 4.51 2.43
N LEU A 241 9.73 3.92 3.11
CA LEU A 241 11.08 4.49 3.12
C LEU A 241 11.72 4.46 1.73
N GLU A 242 11.48 3.41 0.94
CA GLU A 242 11.93 3.37 -0.46
C GLU A 242 11.31 4.49 -1.30
N LEU A 243 10.00 4.75 -1.13
CA LEU A 243 9.35 5.89 -1.77
C LEU A 243 10.03 7.20 -1.39
N LEU A 244 10.25 7.45 -0.10
CA LEU A 244 10.86 8.70 0.36
C LEU A 244 12.27 8.84 -0.20
N LYS A 245 13.07 7.77 -0.21
CA LYS A 245 14.41 7.75 -0.77
C LYS A 245 14.41 8.03 -2.28
N GLU A 246 13.58 7.34 -3.05
CA GLU A 246 13.52 7.49 -4.52
C GLU A 246 13.04 8.90 -4.93
N LYS A 247 12.13 9.48 -4.15
CA LYS A 247 11.62 10.84 -4.37
C LYS A 247 12.49 11.92 -3.71
N ASN A 248 13.58 11.56 -3.05
CA ASN A 248 14.44 12.47 -2.30
C ASN A 248 13.66 13.34 -1.30
N LEU A 249 12.74 12.71 -0.55
CA LEU A 249 11.90 13.36 0.46
C LEU A 249 12.46 13.11 1.86
N PRO A 250 12.37 14.08 2.77
CA PRO A 250 12.80 13.90 4.15
C PRO A 250 11.87 12.93 4.88
N LEU A 251 12.44 12.22 5.85
CA LEU A 251 11.69 11.41 6.79
C LEU A 251 11.30 12.26 8.00
N VAL A 252 10.01 12.60 8.11
CA VAL A 252 9.45 13.34 9.25
C VAL A 252 8.62 12.39 10.09
N GLY A 253 8.99 12.19 11.35
CA GLY A 253 8.39 11.15 12.16
C GLY A 253 8.65 11.25 13.66
N SER A 254 8.11 10.27 14.38
CA SER A 254 8.48 9.97 15.76
C SER A 254 9.48 8.84 15.79
N PHE A 255 10.51 9.01 16.61
CA PHE A 255 11.61 8.07 16.76
C PHE A 255 11.86 7.78 18.23
N SER A 256 12.37 6.58 18.49
CA SER A 256 12.81 6.17 19.81
C SER A 256 14.18 5.53 19.73
N LEU A 257 15.14 6.08 20.46
CA LEU A 257 16.47 5.52 20.56
C LEU A 257 16.42 4.28 21.47
N ILE A 258 16.79 3.11 20.93
CA ILE A 258 16.63 1.84 21.63
C ILE A 258 17.91 1.45 22.37
N SER A 259 19.05 1.62 21.71
CA SER A 259 20.35 1.32 22.31
C SER A 259 21.45 2.16 21.68
N VAL A 260 22.51 2.40 22.45
CA VAL A 260 23.75 3.05 22.01
C VAL A 260 24.91 2.28 22.62
N SER A 261 26.01 2.12 21.86
CA SER A 261 27.22 1.50 22.40
C SER A 261 27.88 2.43 23.43
N ASP A 262 28.30 1.90 24.58
CA ASP A 262 28.97 2.69 25.61
C ASP A 262 30.43 3.02 25.25
N SER A 263 31.03 2.26 24.32
CA SER A 263 32.41 2.48 23.85
C SER A 263 32.48 3.56 22.78
N ILE A 264 33.29 4.60 23.01
CA ILE A 264 33.57 5.65 22.00
C ILE A 264 34.23 5.07 20.74
N LEU A 265 35.08 4.05 20.88
CA LEU A 265 35.75 3.41 19.75
C LEU A 265 34.75 2.71 18.84
N GLU A 266 33.76 2.02 19.43
CA GLU A 266 32.70 1.38 18.66
C GLU A 266 31.78 2.41 18.01
N ARG A 267 31.36 3.46 18.74
CA ARG A 267 30.47 4.50 18.20
C ARG A 267 31.08 5.31 17.05
N THR A 268 32.41 5.44 17.00
CA THR A 268 33.11 6.23 15.97
C THR A 268 33.64 5.38 14.82
N LYS A 269 33.40 4.06 14.86
CA LYS A 269 33.82 3.15 13.81
C LYS A 269 33.05 3.39 12.52
N SER A 270 33.73 3.18 11.41
CA SER A 270 33.18 3.33 10.06
C SER A 270 33.07 1.96 9.38
N TYR A 271 32.01 1.80 8.59
CA TYR A 271 31.65 0.56 7.92
C TYR A 271 31.26 0.86 6.47
N GLY A 272 32.23 0.77 5.56
CA GLY A 272 32.01 1.12 4.16
C GLY A 272 31.60 2.60 4.02
N THR A 273 30.39 2.84 3.54
CA THR A 273 29.82 4.19 3.39
C THR A 273 29.25 4.77 4.69
N LEU A 274 29.01 3.94 5.70
CA LEU A 274 28.48 4.37 6.99
C LEU A 274 29.62 4.86 7.90
N ARG A 275 29.42 6.01 8.54
CA ARG A 275 30.33 6.56 9.55
C ARG A 275 29.60 6.68 10.88
N ASN A 276 30.32 6.52 11.98
CA ASN A 276 29.80 6.75 13.33
C ASN A 276 28.55 5.91 13.67
N VAL A 277 28.57 4.61 13.33
CA VAL A 277 27.44 3.71 13.65
C VAL A 277 27.43 3.48 15.17
N CYS A 278 26.49 4.11 15.86
CA CYS A 278 26.56 4.26 17.31
C CYS A 278 25.46 3.52 18.07
N GLY A 279 24.40 3.07 17.40
CA GLY A 279 23.27 2.48 18.08
C GLY A 279 22.13 2.03 17.17
N THR A 280 20.99 1.74 17.79
CA THR A 280 19.75 1.33 17.13
C THR A 280 18.60 2.27 17.48
N ILE A 281 17.73 2.51 16.50
CA ILE A 281 16.59 3.41 16.61
C ILE A 281 15.34 2.73 16.05
N ARG A 282 14.19 2.98 16.67
CA ARG A 282 12.89 2.56 16.16
C ARG A 282 12.18 3.77 15.54
N ILE A 283 11.58 3.57 14.38
CA ILE A 283 10.65 4.53 13.79
C ILE A 283 9.25 4.17 14.27
N ASN A 284 8.65 5.02 15.09
CA ASN A 284 7.33 4.77 15.67
C ASN A 284 6.21 5.06 14.67
N TRP A 285 6.35 6.18 13.95
CA TRP A 285 5.51 6.57 12.82
C TRP A 285 6.25 7.62 11.99
N PHE A 286 5.88 7.78 10.73
CA PHE A 286 6.37 8.86 9.88
C PHE A 286 5.34 9.28 8.84
N LYS A 287 5.53 10.48 8.29
CA LYS A 287 4.64 11.10 7.32
C LYS A 287 5.32 11.16 5.96
N VAL A 288 4.52 10.98 4.91
CA VAL A 288 4.91 11.40 3.56
C VAL A 288 4.55 12.87 3.43
N ALA A 289 5.51 13.75 3.67
CA ALA A 289 5.35 15.19 3.52
C ALA A 289 6.18 15.67 2.32
N ASN A 290 5.58 16.52 1.47
CA ASN A 290 6.28 17.09 0.30
C ASN A 290 7.14 18.30 0.69
N THR A 291 6.96 18.83 1.90
CA THR A 291 7.68 20.00 2.45
C THR A 291 7.72 19.90 3.98
N ALA A 292 8.88 20.20 4.55
CA ALA A 292 9.00 20.56 5.96
C ALA A 292 9.21 22.07 6.01
N ILE A 293 8.34 22.79 6.72
CA ILE A 293 8.66 24.16 7.10
C ILE A 293 9.65 24.03 8.26
N ARG A 294 10.94 24.30 8.01
CA ARG A 294 11.89 24.50 9.11
C ARG A 294 11.34 25.68 9.92
N GLY A 295 10.84 25.40 11.12
CA GLY A 295 10.43 26.45 12.04
C GLY A 295 11.62 27.36 12.28
N SER A 296 11.42 28.65 12.00
CA SER A 296 12.32 29.74 12.37
C SER A 296 12.45 29.85 13.88
#